data_AF-A0A257AR95-F1
#
_entry.id   AF-A0A257AR95-F1
#
_cell.length_a   1.000
_cell.length_b   1.000
_cell.length_c   1.000
_cell.angle_alpha   90.00
_cell.angle_beta   90.00
_cell.angle_gamma   90.00
#
_symmetry.space_group_name_H-M   'P 1'
#
loop_
_entity.id
_entity.type
_entity.pdbx_description
1 polymer ?
#
loop_
_entity_poly.entity_id
_entity_poly.type
_entity_poly.pdbx_seq_one_letter_code
_entity_poly.pdbx_strand_id
1 'polypeptide(L)'
;MNGRNRVRSIISFSGLMEASRYIAGSASTISEDVISIAKAILKRLEECVNKVGDGKIGVAGRCPRSAAKRFLRIDSYRFGKDLLMKLAGSETYSYLPLSGRERFKSIGDRFEADLELAPLMRSGYIVSLSFRRGLRIYRELLSHLERLAKVNPSTGLILT
;
A
#
# COMPACT_ATOMS: atom_id res chain seq x y z
N MET A 1 -2.90 25.12 -21.89
CA MET A 1 -1.98 23.97 -21.97
C MET A 1 -0.62 24.39 -21.41
N ASN A 2 -0.23 23.95 -20.20
CA ASN A 2 1.09 24.25 -19.61
C ASN A 2 1.69 22.96 -19.02
N GLY A 3 2.66 22.38 -19.73
CA GLY A 3 3.39 21.16 -19.34
C GLY A 3 4.44 21.38 -18.24
N ARG A 4 4.12 22.08 -17.16
CA ARG A 4 5.13 22.48 -16.15
C ARG A 4 5.37 21.54 -14.97
N ASN A 5 4.52 20.54 -14.69
CA ASN A 5 4.75 19.57 -13.59
C ASN A 5 4.44 18.13 -14.00
N ARG A 6 5.16 17.58 -14.99
CA ARG A 6 5.13 16.13 -15.25
C ARG A 6 6.10 15.45 -14.31
N VAL A 7 5.61 14.50 -13.50
CA VAL A 7 6.44 13.53 -12.77
C VAL A 7 7.38 12.87 -13.77
N ARG A 8 8.69 12.94 -13.51
CA ARG A 8 9.75 12.36 -14.35
C ARG A 8 10.33 11.08 -13.76
N SER A 9 10.18 10.89 -12.44
CA SER A 9 10.70 9.74 -11.72
C SER A 9 9.70 9.26 -10.68
N ILE A 10 9.72 7.96 -10.36
CA ILE A 10 8.80 7.35 -9.39
C ILE A 10 9.63 6.65 -8.30
N ILE A 11 9.28 6.91 -7.06
CA ILE A 11 9.70 6.12 -5.90
C ILE A 11 8.58 5.14 -5.56
N SER A 12 8.92 3.86 -5.60
CA SER A 12 8.06 2.76 -5.17
C SER A 12 8.64 2.11 -3.92
N PHE A 13 7.77 1.48 -3.12
CA PHE A 13 8.15 0.81 -1.89
C PHE A 13 7.48 -0.57 -1.76
N SER A 14 8.00 -1.40 -0.87
CA SER A 14 7.46 -2.71 -0.54
C SER A 14 7.51 -2.89 0.98
N GLY A 15 6.64 -3.75 1.52
CA GLY A 15 6.71 -4.11 2.92
C GLY A 15 6.05 -3.10 3.87
N LEU A 16 5.16 -2.24 3.36
CA LEU A 16 4.55 -1.17 4.18
C LEU A 16 3.77 -1.76 5.36
N MET A 17 2.94 -2.77 5.11
CA MET A 17 2.15 -3.40 6.18
C MET A 17 2.99 -4.22 7.13
N GLU A 18 4.02 -4.90 6.64
CA GLU A 18 4.98 -5.64 7.46
C GLU A 18 5.74 -4.70 8.40
N ALA A 19 6.23 -3.57 7.89
CA ALA A 19 6.89 -2.55 8.71
C ALA A 19 5.93 -1.94 9.74
N SER A 20 4.72 -1.58 9.32
CA SER A 20 3.71 -1.02 10.23
C SER A 20 3.30 -2.01 11.33
N ARG A 21 3.09 -3.28 10.98
CA ARG A 21 2.79 -4.37 11.93
C ARG A 21 3.92 -4.57 12.92
N TYR A 22 5.16 -4.59 12.44
CA TYR A 22 6.34 -4.72 13.28
C TYR A 22 6.43 -3.59 14.32
N ILE A 23 6.25 -2.34 13.88
CA ILE A 23 6.27 -1.16 14.77
C ILE A 23 5.09 -1.18 15.75
N ALA A 24 3.91 -1.60 15.31
CA ALA A 24 2.72 -1.71 16.16
C ALA A 24 2.77 -2.86 17.16
N GLY A 25 3.71 -3.81 17.03
CA GLY A 25 3.70 -5.06 17.78
C GLY A 25 2.51 -5.97 17.45
N SER A 26 1.89 -5.82 16.26
CA SER A 26 0.71 -6.58 15.82
C SER A 26 1.08 -7.58 14.74
N ALA A 27 0.59 -8.83 14.82
CA ALA A 27 1.02 -9.90 13.92
C ALA A 27 -0.03 -10.40 12.91
N SER A 28 -1.33 -10.17 13.13
CA SER A 28 -2.37 -10.99 12.44
C SER A 28 -3.49 -10.21 11.75
N THR A 29 -3.83 -9.00 12.21
CA THR A 29 -4.92 -8.18 11.67
C THR A 29 -4.46 -6.74 11.48
N ILE A 30 -4.97 -6.11 10.41
CA ILE A 30 -4.77 -4.68 10.18
C ILE A 30 -5.72 -3.91 11.10
N SER A 31 -5.16 -3.32 12.15
CA SER A 31 -5.85 -2.41 13.06
C SER A 31 -5.68 -0.95 12.60
N GLU A 32 -6.46 -0.06 13.23
CA GLU A 32 -6.33 1.39 13.04
C GLU A 32 -4.91 1.90 13.37
N ASP A 33 -4.25 1.33 14.38
CA ASP A 33 -2.86 1.66 14.73
C ASP A 33 -1.89 1.32 13.60
N VAL A 34 -2.04 0.15 12.98
CA VAL A 34 -1.21 -0.28 11.84
C VAL A 34 -1.40 0.67 10.65
N ILE A 35 -2.62 1.09 10.38
CA ILE A 35 -2.92 2.09 9.33
C ILE A 35 -2.34 3.45 9.68
N SER A 36 -2.46 3.89 10.93
CA SER A 36 -1.90 5.16 11.40
C SER A 36 -0.38 5.22 11.25
N ILE A 37 0.32 4.12 11.57
CA ILE A 37 1.77 4.00 11.33
C ILE A 37 2.09 4.03 9.84
N ALA A 38 1.34 3.29 9.02
CA ALA A 38 1.53 3.30 7.56
C ALA A 38 1.37 4.71 6.98
N LYS A 39 0.34 5.43 7.42
CA LYS A 39 0.08 6.82 7.05
C LYS A 39 1.20 7.75 7.49
N ALA A 40 1.76 7.58 8.68
CA ALA A 40 2.89 8.36 9.16
C ALA A 40 4.15 8.12 8.29
N ILE A 41 4.45 6.86 7.95
CA ILE A 41 5.56 6.50 7.05
C ILE A 41 5.38 7.17 5.69
N LEU A 42 4.19 7.06 5.09
CA LEU A 42 3.90 7.63 3.78
C LEU A 42 3.93 9.16 3.77
N LYS A 43 3.41 9.82 4.81
CA LYS A 43 3.52 11.28 4.95
C LYS A 43 4.96 11.74 5.01
N ARG A 44 5.80 11.06 5.81
CA ARG A 44 7.24 11.36 5.87
C ARG A 44 7.93 11.13 4.53
N LEU A 45 7.59 10.06 3.82
CA LEU A 45 8.10 9.82 2.48
C LEU A 45 7.69 10.94 1.51
N GLU A 46 6.41 11.32 1.48
CA GLU A 46 5.90 12.41 0.62
C GLU A 46 6.60 13.75 0.94
N GLU A 47 6.77 14.10 2.23
CA GLU A 47 7.50 15.29 2.66
C GLU A 47 8.95 15.29 2.16
N CYS A 48 9.67 14.17 2.32
CA CYS A 48 11.05 14.02 1.85
C CYS A 48 11.14 14.15 0.32
N VAL A 49 10.22 13.51 -0.41
CA VAL A 49 10.16 13.56 -1.86
C VAL A 49 9.87 14.97 -2.36
N ASN A 50 8.93 15.68 -1.73
CA ASN A 50 8.59 17.04 -2.12
C ASN A 50 9.75 18.02 -1.87
N LYS A 51 10.52 17.84 -0.80
CA LYS A 51 11.70 18.66 -0.50
C LYS A 51 12.81 18.51 -1.54
N VAL A 52 13.03 17.31 -2.06
CA VAL A 52 14.17 17.00 -2.95
C VAL A 52 13.77 17.03 -4.43
N GLY A 53 12.52 16.69 -4.73
CA GLY A 53 12.08 16.39 -6.09
C GLY A 53 11.51 17.56 -6.88
N ASP A 54 11.26 18.73 -6.27
CA ASP A 54 10.69 19.91 -6.95
C ASP A 54 9.43 19.55 -7.78
N GLY A 55 8.56 18.70 -7.21
CA GLY A 55 7.35 18.19 -7.86
C GLY A 55 7.55 17.22 -9.03
N LYS A 56 8.79 16.84 -9.36
CA LYS A 56 9.14 15.93 -10.47
C LYS A 56 9.28 14.48 -10.06
N ILE A 57 9.31 14.19 -8.75
CA ILE A 57 9.37 12.83 -8.22
C ILE A 57 8.02 12.48 -7.61
N GLY A 58 7.49 11.34 -8.02
CA GLY A 58 6.21 10.82 -7.57
C GLY A 58 6.37 9.64 -6.62
N VAL A 59 5.39 9.41 -5.75
CA VAL A 59 5.32 8.21 -4.91
C VAL A 59 4.24 7.28 -5.46
N ALA A 60 4.60 6.01 -5.68
CA ALA A 60 3.68 4.97 -6.14
C ALA A 60 3.66 3.79 -5.16
N GLY A 61 2.47 3.27 -4.91
CA GLY A 61 2.24 2.18 -3.97
C GLY A 61 2.62 0.78 -4.48
N ARG A 62 2.91 0.64 -5.78
CA ARG A 62 3.25 -0.64 -6.40
C ARG A 62 4.76 -0.79 -6.54
N CYS A 63 5.28 -1.89 -6.01
CA CYS A 63 6.63 -2.38 -6.28
C CYS A 63 6.58 -3.65 -7.16
N PRO A 64 7.57 -3.90 -8.04
CA PRO A 64 7.68 -5.18 -8.71
C PRO A 64 7.80 -6.34 -7.71
N ARG A 65 7.02 -7.41 -7.90
CA ARG A 65 7.03 -8.60 -7.01
C ARG A 65 8.43 -9.24 -6.91
N SER A 66 9.22 -9.19 -7.99
CA SER A 66 10.60 -9.70 -7.99
C SER A 66 11.56 -8.86 -7.14
N ALA A 67 11.30 -7.57 -6.95
CA ALA A 67 12.05 -6.72 -6.03
C ALA A 67 11.63 -6.98 -4.58
N ALA A 68 10.32 -7.07 -4.31
CA ALA A 68 9.78 -7.43 -3.00
C ALA A 68 10.32 -8.77 -2.47
N LYS A 69 10.39 -9.80 -3.33
CA LYS A 69 11.01 -11.10 -3.01
C LYS A 69 12.51 -10.98 -2.72
N ARG A 70 13.22 -10.12 -3.47
CA ARG A 70 14.66 -9.88 -3.27
C ARG A 70 14.93 -9.17 -1.94
N PHE A 71 14.13 -8.17 -1.57
CA PHE A 71 14.26 -7.49 -0.27
C PHE A 71 14.13 -8.48 0.89
N LEU A 72 13.09 -9.31 0.89
CA LEU A 72 12.91 -10.34 1.93
C LEU A 72 14.11 -11.30 2.00
N ARG A 73 14.65 -11.72 0.85
CA ARG A 73 15.81 -12.63 0.80
C ARG A 73 17.05 -11.99 1.42
N ILE A 74 17.32 -10.72 1.10
CA ILE A 74 18.45 -9.96 1.65
C ILE A 74 18.29 -9.80 3.16
N ASP A 75 17.11 -9.39 3.61
CA ASP A 75 16.83 -9.21 5.03
C ASP A 75 16.94 -10.55 5.78
N SER A 76 16.48 -11.65 5.19
CA SER A 76 16.52 -12.98 5.82
C SER A 76 17.94 -13.45 6.10
N TYR A 77 18.89 -13.06 5.26
CA TYR A 77 20.30 -13.35 5.49
C TYR A 77 20.85 -12.60 6.71
N ARG A 78 20.37 -11.37 6.96
CA ARG A 78 20.87 -10.51 8.02
C ARG A 78 20.16 -10.70 9.36
N PHE A 79 18.84 -10.89 9.35
CA PHE A 79 17.98 -10.88 10.54
C PHE A 79 17.40 -12.25 10.89
N GLY A 80 17.72 -13.28 10.11
CA GLY A 80 17.19 -14.63 10.28
C GLY A 80 15.83 -14.83 9.62
N LYS A 81 15.64 -16.00 9.03
CA LYS A 81 14.46 -16.35 8.24
C LYS A 81 13.18 -16.42 9.08
N ASP A 82 13.26 -16.91 10.31
CA ASP A 82 12.07 -17.20 11.12
C ASP A 82 11.33 -15.94 11.55
N LEU A 83 12.05 -14.89 11.94
CA LEU A 83 11.47 -13.59 12.31
C LEU A 83 10.75 -12.98 11.10
N LEU A 84 11.41 -12.96 9.93
CA LEU A 84 10.87 -12.31 8.75
C LEU A 84 9.73 -13.11 8.12
N MET A 85 9.76 -14.43 8.18
CA MET A 85 8.63 -15.26 7.76
C MET A 85 7.39 -15.02 8.61
N LYS A 86 7.54 -14.79 9.92
CA LYS A 86 6.42 -14.40 10.79
C LYS A 86 5.83 -13.03 10.41
N LEU A 87 6.68 -12.08 10.01
CA LEU A 87 6.24 -10.74 9.61
C LEU A 87 5.62 -10.68 8.21
N ALA A 88 6.26 -11.33 7.24
CA ALA A 88 5.81 -11.34 5.85
C ALA A 88 4.63 -12.29 5.61
N GLY A 89 4.53 -13.37 6.38
CA GLY A 89 3.51 -14.41 6.20
C GLY A 89 3.58 -15.12 4.84
N SER A 90 4.63 -14.89 4.04
CA SER A 90 4.82 -15.47 2.72
C SER A 90 6.28 -15.36 2.25
N GLU A 91 6.63 -15.95 1.11
CA GLU A 91 7.97 -15.83 0.50
C GLU A 91 8.26 -14.46 -0.15
N THR A 92 7.46 -13.44 0.13
CA THR A 92 7.65 -12.07 -0.37
C THR A 92 7.08 -11.07 0.61
N TYR A 93 7.69 -9.90 0.73
CA TYR A 93 6.98 -8.76 1.31
C TYR A 93 5.81 -8.34 0.40
N SER A 94 4.85 -7.64 0.99
CA SER A 94 3.76 -7.01 0.26
C SER A 94 4.31 -6.03 -0.78
N TYR A 95 3.90 -6.25 -2.02
CA TYR A 95 4.29 -5.44 -3.18
C TYR A 95 3.24 -4.37 -3.56
N LEU A 96 2.12 -4.37 -2.83
CA LEU A 96 1.06 -3.37 -2.85
C LEU A 96 0.95 -2.77 -1.45
N PRO A 97 0.37 -1.56 -1.29
CA PRO A 97 0.24 -0.92 0.03
C PRO A 97 -0.68 -1.72 0.93
N LEU A 98 -1.75 -2.29 0.37
CA LEU A 98 -2.68 -3.19 1.04
C LEU A 98 -2.93 -4.40 0.12
N SER A 99 -2.38 -5.56 0.48
CA SER A 99 -2.59 -6.78 -0.32
C SER A 99 -4.04 -7.29 -0.18
N GLY A 100 -4.54 -8.02 -1.17
CA GLY A 100 -5.87 -8.66 -1.07
C GLY A 100 -5.96 -9.76 0.00
N ARG A 101 -4.83 -10.16 0.60
CA ARG A 101 -4.76 -11.16 1.67
C ARG A 101 -4.77 -10.55 3.07
N GLU A 102 -4.67 -9.22 3.17
CA GLU A 102 -4.69 -8.53 4.46
C GLU A 102 -6.02 -8.74 5.18
N ARG A 103 -5.94 -9.06 6.47
CA ARG A 103 -7.11 -9.33 7.30
C ARG A 103 -7.54 -8.06 7.98
N PHE A 104 -8.70 -7.55 7.58
CA PHE A 104 -9.41 -6.45 8.22
C PHE A 104 -10.60 -7.00 9.02
N LYS A 105 -11.06 -6.25 10.01
CA LYS A 105 -12.26 -6.61 10.80
C LYS A 105 -13.51 -6.60 9.91
N SER A 106 -13.60 -5.68 8.96
CA SER A 106 -14.65 -5.61 7.95
C SER A 106 -14.11 -5.10 6.61
N ILE A 107 -14.91 -5.27 5.54
CA ILE A 107 -14.62 -4.66 4.23
C ILE A 107 -14.68 -3.13 4.30
N GLY A 108 -15.52 -2.57 5.18
CA GLY A 108 -15.60 -1.13 5.43
C GLY A 108 -14.28 -0.57 5.97
N ASP A 109 -13.68 -1.25 6.95
CA ASP A 109 -12.37 -0.84 7.50
C ASP A 109 -11.27 -0.89 6.42
N ARG A 110 -11.36 -1.87 5.52
CA ARG A 110 -10.46 -1.94 4.36
C ARG A 110 -10.66 -0.74 3.43
N PHE A 111 -11.89 -0.37 3.14
CA PHE A 111 -12.19 0.74 2.24
C PHE A 111 -11.76 2.09 2.81
N GLU A 112 -12.00 2.33 4.10
CA GLU A 112 -11.51 3.55 4.76
C GLU A 112 -9.97 3.60 4.76
N ALA A 113 -9.30 2.46 5.02
CA ALA A 113 -7.84 2.40 4.90
C ALA A 113 -7.33 2.70 3.47
N ASP A 114 -7.97 2.19 2.43
CA ASP A 114 -7.60 2.54 1.05
C ASP A 114 -7.73 4.06 0.82
N LEU A 115 -8.82 4.70 1.29
CA LEU A 115 -9.06 6.14 1.15
C LEU A 115 -8.08 7.01 1.95
N GLU A 116 -7.61 6.51 3.09
CA GLU A 116 -6.61 7.20 3.89
C GLU A 116 -5.21 7.16 3.27
N LEU A 117 -4.85 6.02 2.67
CA LEU A 117 -3.50 5.82 2.15
C LEU A 117 -3.35 6.32 0.71
N ALA A 118 -4.35 6.10 -0.16
CA ALA A 118 -4.29 6.44 -1.58
C ALA A 118 -3.84 7.89 -1.89
N PRO A 119 -4.28 8.94 -1.16
CA PRO A 119 -3.87 10.32 -1.45
C PRO A 119 -2.36 10.56 -1.32
N LEU A 120 -1.65 9.74 -0.54
CA LEU A 120 -0.22 9.85 -0.29
C LEU A 120 0.64 9.17 -1.39
N MET A 121 -0.02 8.54 -2.38
CA MET A 121 0.61 7.79 -3.48
C MET A 121 0.10 8.28 -4.84
N ARG A 122 0.20 9.59 -5.09
CA ARG A 122 -0.40 10.27 -6.25
C ARG A 122 0.03 9.74 -7.61
N SER A 123 1.18 9.07 -7.68
CA SER A 123 1.72 8.51 -8.92
C SER A 123 1.30 7.07 -9.20
N GLY A 124 0.48 6.49 -8.31
CA GLY A 124 -0.19 5.22 -8.57
C GLY A 124 -0.55 4.51 -7.29
N TYR A 125 -1.81 4.14 -7.17
CA TYR A 125 -2.31 3.28 -6.10
C TYR A 125 -2.98 2.06 -6.72
N ILE A 126 -2.85 0.88 -6.10
CA ILE A 126 -3.54 -0.31 -6.57
C ILE A 126 -4.34 -0.90 -5.43
N VAL A 127 -5.65 -0.98 -5.65
CA VAL A 127 -6.57 -1.73 -4.82
C VAL A 127 -6.51 -3.19 -5.23
N SER A 128 -6.29 -4.08 -4.27
CA SER A 128 -6.37 -5.52 -4.46
C SER A 128 -7.37 -6.08 -3.47
N LEU A 129 -8.44 -6.67 -3.99
CA LEU A 129 -9.52 -7.24 -3.18
C LEU A 129 -9.76 -8.70 -3.56
N SER A 130 -10.04 -9.50 -2.53
CA SER A 130 -10.42 -10.90 -2.64
C SER A 130 -11.73 -11.10 -1.89
N PHE A 131 -12.83 -11.37 -2.59
CA PHE A 131 -14.14 -11.60 -1.99
C PHE A 131 -14.93 -12.71 -2.67
N ARG A 132 -15.77 -13.40 -1.90
CA ARG A 132 -16.72 -14.38 -2.44
C ARG A 132 -17.90 -13.62 -3.09
N ARG A 133 -18.35 -14.10 -4.26
CA ARG A 133 -19.33 -13.42 -5.13
C ARG A 133 -20.63 -13.05 -4.39
N GLY A 134 -21.10 -11.81 -4.58
CA GLY A 134 -22.43 -11.35 -4.11
C GLY A 134 -22.79 -9.94 -4.60
N LEU A 135 -24.04 -9.73 -5.02
CA LEU A 135 -24.53 -8.46 -5.62
C LEU A 135 -24.34 -7.22 -4.72
N ARG A 136 -24.50 -7.38 -3.40
CA ARG A 136 -24.35 -6.27 -2.44
C ARG A 136 -22.92 -5.73 -2.38
N ILE A 137 -21.93 -6.62 -2.42
CA ILE A 137 -20.50 -6.28 -2.37
C ILE A 137 -20.09 -5.47 -3.61
N TYR A 138 -20.68 -5.75 -4.77
CA TYR A 138 -20.38 -4.98 -5.98
C TYR A 138 -20.84 -3.53 -5.91
N ARG A 139 -22.01 -3.24 -5.31
CA ARG A 139 -22.47 -1.85 -5.14
C ARG A 139 -21.58 -1.08 -4.18
N GLU A 140 -21.22 -1.69 -3.05
CA GLU A 140 -20.31 -1.09 -2.07
C GLU A 140 -18.93 -0.86 -2.69
N LEU A 141 -18.42 -1.81 -3.49
CA LEU A 141 -17.17 -1.69 -4.22
C LEU A 141 -17.19 -0.56 -5.24
N LEU A 142 -18.24 -0.44 -6.07
CA LEU A 142 -18.34 0.62 -7.07
C LEU A 142 -18.33 2.00 -6.41
N SER A 143 -19.14 2.19 -5.36
CA SER A 143 -19.15 3.43 -4.57
C SER A 143 -17.77 3.75 -3.98
N HIS A 144 -17.07 2.73 -3.47
CA HIS A 144 -15.70 2.88 -2.97
C HIS A 144 -14.72 3.30 -4.07
N LEU A 145 -14.77 2.65 -5.23
CA LEU A 145 -13.90 2.99 -6.37
C LEU A 145 -14.15 4.42 -6.88
N GLU A 146 -15.41 4.88 -6.88
CA GLU A 146 -15.74 6.27 -7.21
C GLU A 146 -15.15 7.26 -6.20
N ARG A 147 -15.23 6.96 -4.89
CA ARG A 147 -14.58 7.76 -3.84
C ARG A 147 -13.06 7.76 -4.01
N LEU A 148 -12.47 6.60 -4.30
CA LEU A 148 -11.03 6.46 -4.53
C LEU A 148 -10.54 7.24 -5.75
N ALA A 149 -11.28 7.19 -6.87
CA ALA A 149 -10.94 7.94 -8.08
C ALA A 149 -10.92 9.46 -7.84
N LYS A 150 -11.76 9.97 -6.92
CA LYS A 150 -11.77 11.39 -6.52
C LYS A 150 -10.53 11.79 -5.73
N VAL A 151 -9.98 10.89 -4.91
CA VAL A 151 -8.81 11.20 -4.07
C VAL A 151 -7.47 10.80 -4.71
N ASN A 152 -7.49 9.84 -5.62
CA ASN A 152 -6.35 9.42 -6.42
C ASN A 152 -6.81 8.93 -7.81
N PRO A 153 -6.73 9.80 -8.86
CA PRO A 153 -7.15 9.44 -10.21
C PRO A 153 -6.25 8.39 -10.88
N SER A 154 -5.06 8.14 -10.31
CA SER A 154 -4.10 7.12 -10.79
C SER A 154 -4.35 5.74 -10.14
N THR A 155 -5.55 5.50 -9.60
CA THR A 155 -5.90 4.25 -8.94
C THR A 155 -6.18 3.14 -9.96
N GLY A 156 -5.49 2.02 -9.82
CA GLY A 156 -5.77 0.76 -10.52
C GLY A 156 -6.49 -0.25 -9.61
N LEU A 157 -7.19 -1.19 -10.22
CA LEU A 157 -7.91 -2.25 -9.51
C LEU A 157 -7.41 -3.63 -9.97
N ILE A 158 -7.17 -4.52 -9.00
CA ILE A 158 -6.95 -5.94 -9.20
C ILE A 158 -8.03 -6.69 -8.41
N LEU A 159 -8.87 -7.43 -9.12
CA LEU A 159 -9.84 -8.36 -8.53
C LEU A 159 -9.27 -9.77 -8.62
N THR A 160 -9.25 -10.49 -7.49
CA THR A 160 -8.75 -11.87 -7.38
C THR A 160 -9.72 -12.76 -6.65
#